data_AF-A0A7Y0N203-F1
#
_entry.id   AF-A0A7Y0N203-F1
#
_cell.length_a   1.000
_cell.length_b   1.000
_cell.length_c   1.000
_cell.angle_alpha   90.00
_cell.angle_beta   90.00
_cell.angle_gamma   90.00
#
_symmetry.space_group_name_H-M   'P 1'
#
loop_
_entity.id
_entity.type
_entity.pdbx_description
1 polymer ?
#
loop_
_entity_poly.entity_id
_entity_poly.type
_entity_poly.pdbx_seq_one_letter_code
_entity_poly.pdbx_strand_id
1 'polypeptide(L)'
;TMYAAKKLGMREDLRLLEKRYGKAPTGLNKSQGRVIVIDEQGVVEALQGWRIDLPIFDSRGNGAIYSLALPYYPKRGAPRFSDVALNGTKLPSSTLADVNAMAQNDLNERLTTIVIRQAIRVWAKDRIRKEAAKKGDDVGNILFNVWNTLTEQPDTRSWQTLPAQVKTASQIVKPGTQQLNLGDQVYQFDVPAQQTTLVWVSRQGAHSTVWHKQLGRL
;
A
#
# COMPACT_ATOMS: atom_id res chain seq x y z
N THR A 1 6.93 22.74 7.79
CA THR A 1 7.87 23.37 6.85
C THR A 1 7.84 24.90 6.94
N MET A 2 6.78 25.62 6.55
CA MET A 2 6.70 27.09 6.72
C MET A 2 6.59 27.57 8.18
N TYR A 3 5.73 26.92 8.97
CA TYR A 3 5.55 27.31 10.38
C TYR A 3 6.80 27.06 11.22
N ALA A 4 7.52 25.97 10.93
CA ALA A 4 8.81 25.66 11.54
C ALA A 4 9.86 26.71 11.17
N ALA A 5 9.99 27.04 9.87
CA ALA A 5 10.90 28.10 9.41
C ALA A 5 10.59 29.45 10.09
N LYS A 6 9.31 29.81 10.21
CA LYS A 6 8.87 31.01 10.94
C LYS A 6 9.23 30.98 12.43
N LYS A 7 9.00 29.84 13.10
CA LYS A 7 9.28 29.67 14.55
C LYS A 7 10.78 29.64 14.86
N LEU A 8 11.58 29.09 13.96
CA LEU A 8 13.03 29.00 14.07
C LEU A 8 13.75 30.26 13.56
N GLY A 9 13.02 31.26 13.07
CA GLY A 9 13.61 32.49 12.54
C GLY A 9 14.36 32.33 11.21
N MET A 10 14.12 31.25 10.47
CA MET A 10 14.72 30.95 9.17
C MET A 10 14.10 31.83 8.07
N ARG A 11 14.46 33.12 8.06
CA ARG A 11 13.82 34.16 7.23
C ARG A 11 13.97 33.89 5.72
N GLU A 12 15.12 33.41 5.28
CA GLU A 12 15.37 33.10 3.87
C GLU A 12 14.53 31.91 3.40
N ASP A 13 14.53 30.82 4.17
CA ASP A 13 13.72 29.64 3.87
C ASP A 13 12.24 29.98 3.91
N LEU A 14 11.79 30.78 4.88
CA LEU A 14 10.42 31.24 4.94
C LEU A 14 10.04 31.99 3.66
N ARG A 15 10.88 32.91 3.18
CA ARG A 15 10.63 33.65 1.94
C ARG A 15 10.56 32.72 0.72
N LEU A 16 11.44 31.74 0.61
CA LEU A 16 11.44 30.76 -0.48
C LEU A 16 10.18 29.88 -0.44
N LEU A 17 9.80 29.41 0.75
CA LEU A 17 8.61 28.62 0.95
C LEU A 17 7.34 29.42 0.68
N GLU A 18 7.28 30.69 1.11
CA GLU A 18 6.12 31.55 0.86
C GLU A 18 5.95 31.87 -0.64
N LYS A 19 7.06 32.02 -1.37
CA LYS A 19 7.02 32.18 -2.83
C LYS A 19 6.46 30.93 -3.53
N ARG A 20 6.77 29.73 -3.01
CA ARG A 20 6.34 28.45 -3.62
C ARG A 20 4.93 28.03 -3.20
N TYR A 21 4.57 28.26 -1.95
CA TYR A 21 3.36 27.68 -1.32
C TYR A 21 2.37 28.74 -0.82
N GLY A 22 2.65 30.04 -1.02
CA GLY A 22 1.83 31.14 -0.51
C GLY A 22 2.19 31.56 0.92
N LYS A 23 1.54 32.60 1.44
CA LYS A 23 1.84 33.16 2.76
C LYS A 23 1.77 32.10 3.87
N ALA A 24 2.69 32.17 4.83
CA ALA A 24 2.69 31.25 5.94
C ALA A 24 1.38 31.34 6.74
N PRO A 25 0.82 30.21 7.19
CA PRO A 25 -0.41 30.22 7.97
C PRO A 25 -0.26 31.11 9.21
N THR A 26 -1.29 31.91 9.49
CA THR A 26 -1.44 32.54 10.79
C THR A 26 -1.64 31.46 11.85
N GLY A 27 -0.97 31.62 13.00
CA GLY A 27 -1.12 30.72 14.14
C GLY A 27 -2.57 30.73 14.66
N LEU A 28 -2.90 29.74 15.49
CA LEU A 28 -4.22 29.63 16.09
C LEU A 28 -4.45 30.78 17.09
N ASN A 29 -5.63 31.40 17.03
CA ASN A 29 -6.01 32.42 18.01
C ASN A 29 -6.46 31.78 19.35
N LYS A 30 -6.66 32.60 20.40
CA LYS A 30 -7.05 32.12 21.74
C LYS A 30 -8.38 31.35 21.78
N SER A 31 -9.24 31.53 20.77
CA SER A 31 -10.54 30.88 20.62
C SER A 31 -10.54 29.77 19.58
N GLN A 32 -9.36 29.29 19.17
CA GLN A 32 -9.19 28.29 18.12
C GLN A 32 -8.32 27.14 18.59
N GLY A 33 -8.73 25.93 18.26
CA GLY A 33 -7.90 24.74 18.21
C GLY A 33 -7.81 24.23 16.78
N ARG A 34 -6.90 23.30 16.52
CA ARG A 34 -6.79 22.60 15.23
C ARG A 34 -6.94 21.11 15.44
N VAL A 35 -7.72 20.47 14.59
CA VAL A 35 -7.78 19.02 14.47
C VAL A 35 -7.13 18.64 13.16
N ILE A 36 -6.19 17.71 13.20
CA ILE A 36 -5.65 17.03 12.03
C ILE A 36 -6.07 15.58 12.15
N VAL A 37 -6.72 15.05 11.12
CA VAL A 37 -7.09 13.64 11.04
C VAL A 37 -6.17 12.95 10.04
N ILE A 38 -5.57 11.84 10.47
CA ILE A 38 -4.97 10.84 9.58
C ILE A 38 -5.93 9.66 9.56
N ASP A 39 -6.36 9.29 8.37
CA ASP A 39 -7.38 8.28 8.13
C ASP A 39 -6.82 7.19 7.22
N GLU A 40 -6.39 6.09 7.83
CA GLU A 40 -5.95 4.88 7.16
C GLU A 40 -7.15 4.02 6.76
N GLN A 41 -7.21 3.65 5.50
CA GLN A 41 -8.34 2.97 4.89
C GLN A 41 -7.93 1.65 4.29
N GLY A 42 -8.57 0.58 4.75
CA GLY A 42 -8.40 -0.77 4.25
C GLY A 42 -7.00 -1.32 4.49
N VAL A 43 -6.67 -2.37 3.74
CA VAL A 43 -5.34 -2.97 3.69
C VAL A 43 -4.96 -3.18 2.25
N VAL A 44 -3.67 -3.11 1.94
CA VAL A 44 -3.18 -3.36 0.58
C VAL A 44 -3.66 -4.73 0.10
N GLU A 45 -4.04 -4.80 -1.17
CA GLU A 45 -4.50 -6.06 -1.76
C GLU A 45 -3.47 -7.18 -1.58
N ALA A 46 -3.95 -8.38 -1.24
CA ALA A 46 -3.07 -9.54 -1.17
C ALA A 46 -2.50 -9.84 -2.56
N LEU A 47 -1.18 -10.01 -2.63
CA LEU A 47 -0.49 -10.41 -3.85
C LEU A 47 -0.88 -11.84 -4.20
N GLN A 48 -1.32 -12.08 -5.42
CA GLN A 48 -1.77 -13.39 -5.89
C GLN A 48 -0.79 -13.98 -6.89
N GLY A 49 -0.83 -15.31 -7.03
CA GLY A 49 -0.07 -16.04 -8.02
C GLY A 49 -0.94 -16.45 -9.20
N TRP A 50 -0.45 -16.23 -10.41
CA TRP A 50 -1.00 -16.88 -11.61
C TRP A 50 0.04 -17.81 -12.22
N ARG A 51 -0.46 -18.85 -12.90
CA ARG A 51 0.34 -19.92 -13.46
C ARG A 51 0.20 -19.94 -14.97
N ILE A 52 1.33 -20.00 -15.66
CA ILE A 52 1.40 -20.12 -17.12
C ILE A 52 2.08 -21.44 -17.44
N ASP A 53 1.39 -22.31 -18.18
CA ASP A 53 1.95 -23.58 -18.62
C ASP A 53 2.59 -23.41 -20.01
N LEU A 54 3.89 -23.65 -20.10
CA LEU A 54 4.71 -23.47 -21.29
C LEU A 54 5.08 -24.84 -21.89
N PRO A 55 4.54 -25.21 -23.07
CA PRO A 55 4.98 -26.41 -23.76
C PRO A 55 6.33 -26.15 -24.44
N ILE A 56 7.36 -26.92 -24.06
CA ILE A 56 8.71 -26.84 -24.65
C ILE A 56 9.04 -28.16 -25.32
N PHE A 57 9.23 -28.10 -26.63
CA PHE A 57 9.56 -29.23 -27.50
C PHE A 57 11.05 -29.24 -27.86
N ASP A 58 11.62 -30.43 -28.05
CA ASP A 58 12.93 -30.58 -28.65
C ASP A 58 12.86 -30.82 -30.17
N SER A 59 14.01 -30.83 -30.84
CA SER A 59 14.11 -31.05 -32.29
C SER A 59 13.68 -32.45 -32.74
N ARG A 60 13.44 -33.38 -31.81
CA ARG A 60 12.97 -34.75 -32.06
C ARG A 60 11.47 -34.91 -31.81
N GLY A 61 10.76 -33.82 -31.48
CA GLY A 61 9.31 -33.83 -31.21
C GLY A 61 8.94 -34.24 -29.78
N ASN A 62 9.91 -34.48 -28.89
CA ASN A 62 9.64 -34.79 -27.48
C ASN A 62 9.42 -33.50 -26.70
N GLY A 63 8.21 -33.34 -26.16
CA GLY A 63 7.79 -32.17 -25.39
C GLY A 63 7.72 -32.43 -23.88
N ALA A 64 7.91 -31.38 -23.08
CA ALA A 64 7.36 -31.35 -21.73
C ALA A 64 6.73 -29.98 -21.45
N ILE A 65 5.82 -29.97 -20.48
CA ILE A 65 5.14 -28.77 -20.02
C ILE A 65 5.86 -28.26 -18.77
N TYR A 66 6.24 -26.99 -18.79
CA TYR A 66 6.81 -26.30 -17.63
C TYR A 66 5.84 -25.24 -17.14
N SER A 67 5.55 -25.27 -15.84
CA SER A 67 4.73 -24.24 -15.21
C SER A 67 5.59 -23.08 -14.74
N LEU A 68 5.21 -21.87 -15.12
CA LEU A 68 5.75 -20.60 -14.66
C LEU A 68 4.77 -19.93 -13.71
N ALA A 69 5.18 -19.65 -12.47
CA ALA A 69 4.35 -18.93 -11.52
C ALA A 69 4.82 -17.47 -11.37
N LEU A 70 3.92 -16.53 -11.61
CA LEU A 70 4.19 -15.10 -11.52
C LEU A 70 3.25 -14.43 -10.51
N PRO A 71 3.73 -13.43 -9.74
CA PRO A 71 2.88 -12.66 -8.86
C PRO A 71 2.13 -11.53 -9.60
N TYR A 72 0.93 -11.19 -9.13
CA TYR A 72 0.15 -10.05 -9.60
C TYR A 72 -0.77 -9.50 -8.49
N TYR A 73 -1.07 -8.21 -8.53
CA TYR A 73 -2.16 -7.64 -7.74
C TYR A 73 -3.48 -7.75 -8.52
N PRO A 74 -4.51 -8.40 -7.97
CA PRO A 74 -5.82 -8.43 -8.62
C PRO A 74 -6.43 -7.02 -8.64
N LYS A 75 -7.31 -6.77 -9.61
CA LYS A 75 -8.08 -5.52 -9.69
C LYS A 75 -9.38 -5.71 -8.90
N ARG A 76 -9.33 -5.67 -7.57
CA ARG A 76 -10.56 -5.64 -6.77
C ARG A 76 -10.93 -4.17 -6.55
N GLY A 77 -12.24 -3.89 -6.54
CA GLY A 77 -12.69 -2.54 -6.22
C GLY A 77 -12.22 -2.16 -4.81
N ALA A 78 -11.74 -0.93 -4.64
CA ALA A 78 -11.36 -0.44 -3.32
C ALA A 78 -12.59 -0.44 -2.38
N PRO A 79 -12.48 -0.95 -1.15
CA PRO A 79 -13.56 -0.86 -0.18
C PRO A 79 -13.91 0.61 0.04
N ARG A 80 -15.22 0.92 -0.04
CA ARG A 80 -15.71 2.27 0.19
C ARG A 80 -15.94 2.47 1.68
N PHE A 81 -15.25 3.44 2.24
CA PHE A 81 -15.46 3.86 3.62
C PHE A 81 -16.39 5.07 3.67
N SER A 82 -17.14 5.20 4.75
CA SER A 82 -17.95 6.39 5.04
C SER A 82 -17.06 7.63 5.12
N ASP A 83 -17.62 8.78 4.78
CA ASP A 83 -16.91 10.05 4.97
C ASP A 83 -16.70 10.32 6.46
N VAL A 84 -15.53 10.85 6.79
CA VAL A 84 -15.24 11.35 8.14
C VAL A 84 -15.97 12.67 8.33
N ALA A 85 -16.65 12.84 9.46
CA ALA A 85 -17.29 14.11 9.83
C ALA A 85 -16.84 14.56 11.23
N LEU A 86 -16.69 15.87 11.41
CA LEU A 86 -16.36 16.50 12.68
C LEU A 86 -17.51 17.40 13.11
N ASN A 87 -18.05 17.17 14.30
CA ASN A 87 -19.19 17.89 14.86
C ASN A 87 -20.38 17.99 13.87
N GLY A 88 -20.69 16.87 13.22
CA GLY A 88 -21.77 16.79 12.22
C GLY A 88 -21.45 17.40 10.85
N THR A 89 -20.27 18.00 10.66
CA THR A 89 -19.86 18.55 9.36
C THR A 89 -18.88 17.61 8.67
N LYS A 90 -19.14 17.24 7.41
CA LYS A 90 -18.22 16.42 6.61
C LYS A 90 -16.84 17.10 6.52
N LEU A 91 -15.79 16.37 6.87
CA LEU A 91 -14.41 16.82 6.76
C LEU A 91 -13.93 16.62 5.32
N PRO A 92 -13.53 17.68 4.59
CA PRO A 92 -12.91 17.51 3.29
C PRO A 92 -11.53 16.88 3.48
N SER A 93 -11.40 15.61 3.10
CA SER A 93 -10.14 14.87 3.16
C SER A 93 -9.44 14.85 1.80
N SER A 94 -8.12 14.98 1.80
CA SER A 94 -7.27 14.72 0.64
C SER A 94 -6.54 13.38 0.79
N THR A 95 -6.27 12.72 -0.33
CA THR A 95 -5.40 11.53 -0.34
C THR A 95 -3.97 11.95 -0.05
N LEU A 96 -3.39 11.42 1.02
CA LEU A 96 -1.99 11.61 1.38
C LEU A 96 -1.11 10.57 0.69
N ALA A 97 -1.55 9.31 0.67
CA ALA A 97 -0.85 8.21 0.01
C ALA A 97 -1.81 7.18 -0.55
N ASP A 98 -1.56 6.73 -1.78
CA ASP A 98 -2.19 5.54 -2.37
C ASP A 98 -1.20 4.38 -2.32
N VAL A 99 -1.28 3.59 -1.25
CA VAL A 99 -0.30 2.53 -0.98
C VAL A 99 -0.52 1.34 -1.93
N ASN A 100 -1.76 1.11 -2.38
CA ASN A 100 -2.03 0.13 -3.44
C ASN A 100 -1.28 0.48 -4.73
N ALA A 101 -1.32 1.75 -5.16
CA ALA A 101 -0.57 2.19 -6.34
C ALA A 101 0.94 2.06 -6.13
N MET A 102 1.45 2.41 -4.95
CA MET A 102 2.87 2.23 -4.60
C MET A 102 3.30 0.76 -4.65
N ALA A 103 2.48 -0.14 -4.08
CA ALA A 103 2.75 -1.57 -4.06
C ALA A 103 2.72 -2.16 -5.48
N GLN A 104 1.78 -1.71 -6.33
CA GLN A 104 1.74 -2.09 -7.74
C GLN A 104 2.99 -1.62 -8.50
N ASN A 105 3.47 -0.40 -8.23
CA ASN A 105 4.69 0.10 -8.84
C ASN A 105 5.92 -0.70 -8.39
N ASP A 106 6.07 -1.00 -7.09
CA ASP A 106 7.15 -1.88 -6.58
C ASP A 106 7.15 -3.25 -7.27
N LEU A 107 5.97 -3.86 -7.40
CA LEU A 107 5.84 -5.12 -8.12
C LEU A 107 6.30 -4.98 -9.56
N ASN A 108 5.84 -3.95 -10.27
CA ASN A 108 6.19 -3.71 -11.67
C ASN A 108 7.71 -3.58 -11.88
N GLU A 109 8.41 -2.87 -10.99
CA GLU A 109 9.86 -2.75 -11.02
C GLU A 109 10.56 -4.11 -10.82
N ARG A 110 10.03 -4.93 -9.91
CA ARG A 110 10.60 -6.25 -9.58
C ARG A 110 10.22 -7.36 -10.57
N LEU A 111 9.12 -7.20 -11.31
CA LEU A 111 8.58 -8.22 -12.22
C LEU A 111 9.62 -8.66 -13.26
N THR A 112 10.39 -7.72 -13.82
CA THR A 112 11.44 -8.03 -14.80
C THR A 112 12.46 -9.03 -14.24
N THR A 113 12.95 -8.79 -13.03
CA THR A 113 13.90 -9.69 -12.36
C THR A 113 13.27 -11.04 -12.04
N ILE A 114 12.00 -11.07 -11.63
CA ILE A 114 11.26 -12.30 -11.35
C ILE A 114 11.14 -13.14 -12.62
N VAL A 115 10.72 -12.53 -13.73
CA VAL A 115 10.56 -13.21 -15.02
C VAL A 115 11.88 -13.80 -15.51
N ILE A 116 12.98 -13.03 -15.46
CA ILE A 116 14.30 -13.51 -15.88
C ILE A 116 14.75 -14.72 -15.05
N ARG A 117 14.64 -14.62 -13.72
CA ARG A 117 15.01 -15.71 -12.81
C ARG A 117 14.20 -16.97 -13.11
N GLN A 118 12.92 -16.80 -13.40
CA GLN A 118 12.04 -17.89 -13.74
C GLN A 118 12.37 -18.52 -15.10
N ALA A 119 12.70 -17.72 -16.11
CA ALA A 119 13.16 -18.22 -17.40
C ALA A 119 14.44 -19.06 -17.26
N ILE A 120 15.41 -18.59 -16.48
CA ILE A 120 16.65 -19.33 -16.16
C ILE A 120 16.33 -20.65 -15.45
N ARG A 121 15.38 -20.65 -14.50
CA ARG A 121 14.94 -21.84 -13.78
C ARG A 121 14.31 -22.87 -14.72
N VAL A 122 13.41 -22.46 -15.61
CA VAL A 122 12.80 -23.33 -16.62
C VAL A 122 13.87 -23.90 -17.55
N TRP A 123 14.79 -23.06 -18.04
CA TRP A 123 15.90 -23.50 -18.89
C TRP A 123 16.79 -24.53 -18.19
N ALA A 124 17.14 -24.32 -16.91
CA ALA A 124 17.94 -25.26 -16.13
C ALA A 124 17.21 -26.59 -15.91
N LYS A 125 15.91 -26.56 -15.55
CA LYS A 125 15.05 -27.76 -15.44
C LYS A 125 15.04 -28.54 -16.76
N ASP A 126 14.95 -27.84 -17.88
CA ASP A 126 14.95 -28.46 -19.21
C ASP A 126 16.30 -29.09 -19.60
N ARG A 127 17.41 -28.44 -19.25
CA ARG A 127 18.75 -29.03 -19.44
C ARG A 127 18.94 -30.32 -18.65
N ILE A 128 18.56 -30.32 -17.37
CA ILE A 128 18.62 -31.52 -16.51
C ILE A 128 17.76 -32.64 -17.09
N ARG A 129 16.52 -32.34 -17.51
CA ARG A 129 15.63 -33.32 -18.17
C ARG A 129 16.28 -33.94 -19.39
N LYS A 130 16.83 -33.11 -20.29
CA LYS A 130 17.47 -33.56 -21.53
C LYS A 130 18.73 -34.39 -21.29
N GLU A 131 19.50 -34.08 -20.26
CA GLU A 131 20.68 -34.88 -19.86
C GLU A 131 20.28 -36.23 -19.26
N ALA A 132 19.26 -36.26 -18.40
CA ALA A 132 18.73 -37.50 -17.85
C ALA A 132 18.17 -38.43 -18.94
N ALA A 133 17.42 -37.86 -19.90
CA ALA A 133 16.86 -38.61 -21.03
C ALA A 133 17.94 -39.20 -21.97
N LYS A 134 19.14 -38.63 -22.03
CA LYS A 134 20.27 -39.18 -22.82
C LYS A 134 20.98 -40.34 -22.11
N LYS A 135 20.85 -40.46 -20.79
CA LYS A 135 21.56 -41.46 -19.97
C LYS A 135 20.70 -42.68 -19.61
N GLY A 136 19.37 -42.57 -19.74
CA GLY A 136 18.44 -43.68 -19.50
C GLY A 136 18.12 -44.42 -20.81
N ASP A 137 18.40 -45.73 -20.82
CA ASP A 137 18.10 -46.62 -21.95
C ASP A 137 16.57 -46.79 -22.16
N ASP A 138 16.20 -47.14 -23.38
CA ASP A 138 14.95 -46.94 -24.14
C ASP A 138 13.56 -47.36 -23.56
N VAL A 139 13.34 -47.45 -22.23
CA VAL A 139 12.06 -48.00 -21.66
C VAL A 139 11.25 -47.00 -20.81
N GLY A 140 11.68 -45.74 -20.65
CA GLY A 140 11.04 -44.78 -19.72
C GLY A 140 10.16 -43.67 -20.31
N ASN A 141 9.94 -43.63 -21.64
CA ASN A 141 9.59 -42.40 -22.35
C ASN A 141 8.18 -41.82 -22.13
N ILE A 142 7.26 -42.54 -21.46
CA ILE A 142 5.86 -42.09 -21.28
C ILE A 142 5.53 -41.73 -19.82
N LEU A 143 6.26 -42.28 -18.83
CA LEU A 143 5.88 -42.13 -17.41
C LEU A 143 6.41 -40.87 -16.72
N PHE A 144 7.41 -40.18 -17.29
CA PHE A 144 8.00 -38.98 -16.67
C PHE A 144 7.37 -37.64 -17.08
N ASN A 145 6.47 -37.62 -18.08
CA ASN A 145 5.85 -36.38 -18.56
C ASN A 145 4.86 -35.75 -17.56
N VAL A 146 4.44 -36.48 -16.53
CA VAL A 146 3.37 -36.05 -15.61
C VAL A 146 3.92 -35.48 -14.29
N TRP A 147 5.20 -35.71 -13.96
CA TRP A 147 5.69 -35.40 -12.60
C TRP A 147 6.38 -34.05 -12.43
N ASN A 148 6.65 -33.29 -13.50
CA ASN A 148 7.38 -32.01 -13.39
C ASN A 148 6.51 -30.78 -13.10
N THR A 149 5.21 -30.98 -12.87
CA THR A 149 4.29 -29.91 -12.44
C THR A 149 4.46 -29.56 -10.94
N LEU A 150 5.59 -29.95 -10.32
CA LEU A 150 5.86 -29.80 -8.89
C LEU A 150 5.90 -28.33 -8.45
N THR A 151 4.80 -27.91 -7.82
CA THR A 151 4.70 -27.00 -6.67
C THR A 151 5.41 -25.65 -6.77
N GLU A 152 5.47 -25.05 -7.94
CA GLU A 152 6.00 -23.70 -8.07
C GLU A 152 4.92 -22.68 -7.62
N GLN A 153 5.01 -22.25 -6.37
CA GLN A 153 4.23 -21.13 -5.86
C GLN A 153 5.05 -19.84 -5.98
N PRO A 154 4.46 -18.73 -6.48
CA PRO A 154 5.16 -17.47 -6.48
C PRO A 154 5.30 -16.97 -5.05
N ASP A 155 6.35 -16.19 -4.78
CA ASP A 155 6.44 -15.48 -3.52
C ASP A 155 5.34 -14.42 -3.46
N THR A 156 4.35 -14.64 -2.58
CA THR A 156 3.21 -13.74 -2.37
C THR A 156 3.41 -12.80 -1.17
N ARG A 157 4.60 -12.78 -0.55
CA ARG A 157 4.89 -11.82 0.52
C ARG A 157 4.80 -10.40 -0.03
N SER A 158 3.89 -9.61 0.53
CA SER A 158 3.54 -8.29 0.02
C SER A 158 3.30 -7.28 1.14
N TRP A 159 2.88 -6.09 0.74
CA TRP A 159 2.59 -4.96 1.62
C TRP A 159 1.24 -5.10 2.34
N GLN A 160 0.70 -6.32 2.46
CA GLN A 160 -0.65 -6.58 2.96
C GLN A 160 -0.91 -6.08 4.40
N THR A 161 0.15 -5.84 5.18
CA THR A 161 0.04 -5.27 6.53
C THR A 161 -0.11 -3.75 6.55
N LEU A 162 0.12 -3.07 5.41
CA LEU A 162 -0.02 -1.63 5.27
C LEU A 162 -1.46 -1.26 4.89
N PRO A 163 -1.91 -0.05 5.27
CA PRO A 163 -3.21 0.43 4.82
C PRO A 163 -3.23 0.60 3.29
N ALA A 164 -4.37 0.38 2.65
CA ALA A 164 -4.49 0.53 1.19
C ALA A 164 -4.37 1.99 0.75
N GLN A 165 -4.97 2.90 1.53
CA GLN A 165 -4.94 4.33 1.27
C GLN A 165 -4.83 5.08 2.60
N VAL A 166 -4.11 6.20 2.59
CA VAL A 166 -4.05 7.13 3.72
C VAL A 166 -4.61 8.45 3.26
N LYS A 167 -5.63 8.94 3.96
CA LYS A 167 -6.19 10.28 3.76
C LYS A 167 -5.85 11.17 4.93
N THR A 168 -5.86 12.48 4.67
CA THR A 168 -5.69 13.48 5.70
C THR A 168 -6.72 14.58 5.57
N ALA A 169 -7.16 15.11 6.71
CA ALA A 169 -8.02 16.27 6.79
C ALA A 169 -7.51 17.19 7.90
N SER A 170 -7.75 18.49 7.77
CA SER A 170 -7.37 19.49 8.77
C SER A 170 -8.48 20.51 8.90
N GLN A 171 -8.88 20.81 10.13
CA GLN A 171 -9.94 21.79 10.41
C GLN A 171 -9.61 22.59 11.67
N ILE A 172 -9.88 23.89 11.62
CA ILE A 172 -9.84 24.77 12.79
C ILE A 172 -11.20 24.68 13.48
N VAL A 173 -11.19 24.44 14.79
CA VAL A 173 -12.38 24.25 15.61
C VAL A 173 -12.37 25.17 16.82
N LYS A 174 -13.52 25.34 17.48
CA LYS A 174 -13.57 25.95 18.81
C LYS A 174 -12.93 24.99 19.82
N PRO A 175 -12.15 25.49 20.80
CA PRO A 175 -11.62 24.68 21.88
C PRO A 175 -12.72 23.98 22.66
N GLY A 176 -12.42 22.80 23.19
CA GLY A 176 -13.35 21.95 23.95
C GLY A 176 -13.53 20.58 23.31
N THR A 177 -14.57 19.87 23.76
CA THR A 177 -14.91 18.53 23.29
C THR A 177 -15.39 18.56 21.85
N GLN A 178 -14.77 17.72 21.01
CA GLN A 178 -15.14 17.51 19.62
C GLN A 178 -15.66 16.09 19.44
N GLN A 179 -16.47 15.90 18.41
CA GLN A 179 -17.07 14.63 18.05
C GLN A 179 -16.65 14.24 16.63
N LEU A 180 -15.89 13.16 16.49
CA LEU A 180 -15.52 12.56 15.21
C LEU A 180 -16.48 11.43 14.87
N ASN A 181 -17.15 11.52 13.72
CA ASN A 181 -18.05 10.51 13.21
C ASN A 181 -17.37 9.74 12.07
N LEU A 182 -17.39 8.41 12.16
CA LEU A 182 -16.72 7.47 11.25
C LEU A 182 -17.75 6.46 10.70
N GLY A 183 -18.89 6.94 10.21
CA GLY A 183 -20.06 6.10 9.95
C GLY A 183 -20.77 5.76 11.25
N ASP A 184 -20.79 4.47 11.61
CA ASP A 184 -21.55 3.97 12.77
C ASP A 184 -20.82 4.21 14.11
N GLN A 185 -19.55 4.61 14.07
CA GLN A 185 -18.76 4.90 15.26
C GLN A 185 -18.61 6.40 15.49
N VAL A 186 -18.82 6.81 16.75
CA VAL A 186 -18.58 8.16 17.23
C VAL A 186 -17.43 8.13 18.23
N TYR A 187 -16.44 9.01 18.04
CA TYR A 187 -15.30 9.18 18.94
C TYR A 187 -15.23 10.61 19.46
N GLN A 188 -15.21 10.77 20.78
CA GLN A 188 -15.10 12.09 21.42
C GLN A 188 -13.69 12.32 21.94
N PHE A 189 -13.21 13.56 21.81
CA PHE A 189 -11.88 13.97 22.27
C PHE A 189 -11.83 15.48 22.50
N ASP A 190 -10.92 15.91 23.38
CA ASP A 190 -10.78 17.33 23.72
C ASP A 190 -9.67 18.01 22.91
N VAL A 191 -9.98 19.22 22.43
CA VAL A 191 -9.04 20.08 21.72
C VAL A 191 -8.77 21.33 22.53
N PRO A 192 -7.55 21.50 23.07
CA PRO A 192 -7.20 22.70 23.84
C PRO A 192 -7.09 23.95 22.97
N ALA A 193 -7.25 25.11 23.61
CA ALA A 193 -7.07 26.40 22.95
C ALA A 193 -5.62 26.60 22.49
N GLN A 194 -5.47 27.16 21.28
CA GLN A 194 -4.19 27.38 20.58
C GLN A 194 -3.36 26.12 20.35
N GLN A 195 -3.97 24.93 20.43
CA GLN A 195 -3.26 23.67 20.24
C GLN A 195 -3.77 22.90 19.04
N THR A 196 -2.89 22.07 18.50
CA THR A 196 -3.21 21.09 17.48
C THR A 196 -3.37 19.72 18.11
N THR A 197 -4.48 19.04 17.81
CA THR A 197 -4.73 17.65 18.17
C THR A 197 -4.68 16.80 16.91
N LEU A 198 -3.83 15.79 16.91
CA LEU A 198 -3.78 14.76 15.89
C LEU A 198 -4.73 13.64 16.28
N VAL A 199 -5.62 13.26 15.38
CA VAL A 199 -6.47 12.09 15.52
C VAL A 199 -6.05 11.10 14.45
N TRP A 200 -5.72 9.88 14.89
CA TRP A 200 -5.39 8.78 14.02
C TRP A 200 -6.56 7.81 13.99
N VAL A 201 -7.00 7.50 12.77
CA VAL A 201 -8.10 6.61 12.50
C VAL A 201 -7.56 5.50 11.61
N SER A 202 -7.74 4.25 12.02
CA SER A 202 -7.40 3.07 11.21
C SER A 202 -8.65 2.23 10.98
N ARG A 203 -9.09 2.16 9.72
CA ARG A 203 -10.36 1.53 9.32
C ARG A 203 -10.07 0.30 8.47
N GLN A 204 -10.39 -0.86 9.01
CA GLN A 204 -10.16 -2.15 8.35
C GLN A 204 -11.47 -2.96 8.39
N GLY A 205 -12.09 -3.14 7.23
CA GLY A 205 -13.41 -3.76 7.14
C GLY A 205 -14.47 -2.93 7.88
N ALA A 206 -15.26 -3.58 8.73
CA ALA A 206 -16.29 -2.94 9.55
C ALA A 206 -15.76 -2.31 10.86
N HIS A 207 -14.49 -2.54 11.20
CA HIS A 207 -13.92 -2.07 12.46
C HIS A 207 -13.06 -0.82 12.25
N SER A 208 -13.16 0.10 13.20
CA SER A 208 -12.35 1.33 13.24
C SER A 208 -11.66 1.49 14.59
N THR A 209 -10.34 1.60 14.57
CA THR A 209 -9.55 1.93 15.76
C THR A 209 -9.20 3.41 15.71
N VAL A 210 -9.43 4.12 16.81
CA VAL A 210 -9.21 5.55 16.90
C VAL A 210 -8.41 5.89 18.14
N TRP A 211 -7.40 6.75 17.98
CA TRP A 211 -6.71 7.38 19.09
C TRP A 211 -6.39 8.83 18.73
N HIS A 212 -6.12 9.65 19.74
CA HIS A 212 -5.71 11.03 19.53
C HIS A 212 -4.52 11.40 20.41
N LYS A 213 -3.76 12.40 19.96
CA LYS A 213 -2.65 12.98 20.69
C LYS A 213 -2.63 14.48 20.50
N GLN A 214 -2.50 15.21 21.61
CA GLN A 214 -2.27 16.64 21.58
C GLN A 214 -0.81 16.89 21.20
N LEU A 215 -0.59 17.63 20.12
CA LEU A 215 0.74 17.98 19.61
C LEU A 215 1.24 19.33 20.17
N GLY A 216 0.40 20.03 20.93
CA GLY A 216 0.72 21.33 21.51
C GLY A 216 0.57 22.48 20.51
N ARG A 217 1.33 23.56 20.74
CA ARG A 217 1.32 24.79 19.93
C ARG A 217 2.17 24.60 18.65
N LEU A 218 1.55 24.00 17.65
CA LEU A 218 2.05 23.89 16.27
C LEU A 218 1.59 25.03 15.36
#